data_AF-A0A7X6DQ19-F1
#
_entry.id   AF-A0A7X6DQ19-F1
#
_cell.length_a   1.000
_cell.length_b   1.000
_cell.length_c   1.000
_cell.angle_alpha   90.00
_cell.angle_beta   90.00
_cell.angle_gamma   90.00
#
_symmetry.space_group_name_H-M   'P 1'
#
loop_
_entity.id
_entity.type
_entity.pdbx_description
1 polymer ?
#
loop_
_entity_poly.entity_id
_entity_poly.type
_entity_poly.pdbx_seq_one_letter_code
_entity_poly.pdbx_strand_id
1 'polypeptide(L)'
;MGLGIGWGGFAAALGGSGVGALRYMFPNVLYEPPTVFKIGKPDDYGIGVDNKLKKERQIWVVRNERGIYVMVAICRHLGCTPNWFDDQKKFRCPCHGSIYDVAGNVVGGPAPRTLWRAALSIDPVDGQIVVNFTQRQDPDPKGTEEGLMVDEKSREVPPFFLEV
;
A
#
# COMPACT_ATOMS: atom_id res chain seq x y z
N MET A 1 50.77 -27.62 25.76
CA MET A 1 50.05 -27.66 24.46
C MET A 1 48.52 -27.53 24.58
N GLY A 2 47.88 -27.90 25.71
CA GLY A 2 46.41 -27.92 25.79
C GLY A 2 45.68 -26.57 25.90
N LEU A 3 46.28 -25.54 26.48
CA LEU A 3 45.59 -24.27 26.76
C LEU A 3 45.25 -23.46 25.49
N GLY A 4 46.15 -23.44 24.50
CA GLY A 4 45.92 -22.74 23.23
C GLY A 4 44.83 -23.40 22.38
N ILE A 5 44.71 -24.73 22.45
CA ILE A 5 43.67 -25.49 21.76
C ILE A 5 42.29 -25.19 22.36
N GLY A 6 42.20 -25.10 23.70
CA GLY A 6 40.96 -24.77 24.41
C GLY A 6 40.44 -23.36 24.07
N TRP A 7 41.31 -22.34 24.12
CA TRP A 7 40.92 -20.97 23.75
C TRP A 7 40.59 -20.82 22.27
N GLY A 8 41.29 -21.53 21.39
CA GLY A 8 40.97 -21.57 19.96
C GLY A 8 39.58 -22.13 19.69
N GLY A 9 39.22 -23.25 20.32
CA GLY A 9 37.88 -23.84 20.19
C GLY A 9 36.77 -22.94 20.75
N PHE A 10 37.01 -22.30 21.90
CA PHE A 10 36.06 -21.37 22.49
C PHE A 10 35.82 -20.13 21.61
N ALA A 11 36.89 -19.52 21.07
CA ALA A 11 36.77 -18.38 20.16
C ALA A 11 36.02 -18.76 18.87
N ALA A 12 36.27 -19.95 18.31
CA ALA A 12 35.56 -20.45 17.14
C ALA A 12 34.06 -20.66 17.43
N ALA A 13 33.71 -21.20 18.60
CA ALA A 13 32.32 -21.40 19.01
C ALA A 13 31.57 -20.07 19.20
N LEU A 14 32.20 -19.08 19.84
CA LEU A 14 31.64 -17.74 19.99
C LEU A 14 31.50 -17.03 18.64
N GLY A 15 32.52 -17.11 17.79
CA GLY A 15 32.49 -16.52 16.44
C GLY A 15 31.37 -17.12 15.58
N GLY A 16 31.25 -18.45 15.55
CA GLY A 16 30.19 -19.15 14.81
C GLY A 16 28.79 -18.79 15.32
N SER A 17 28.62 -18.76 16.64
CA SER A 17 27.33 -18.38 17.26
C SER A 17 26.98 -16.91 16.98
N GLY A 18 27.96 -16.01 17.04
CA GLY A 18 27.78 -14.59 16.72
C GLY A 18 27.39 -14.37 15.26
N VAL A 19 28.05 -15.04 14.31
CA VAL A 19 27.67 -14.99 12.89
C VAL A 19 26.28 -15.56 12.66
N GLY A 20 25.91 -16.65 13.34
CA GLY A 20 24.57 -17.21 13.30
C GLY A 20 23.50 -16.22 13.79
N ALA A 21 23.75 -15.56 14.92
CA ALA A 21 22.86 -14.54 15.49
C ALA A 21 22.75 -13.30 14.59
N LEU A 22 23.86 -12.83 14.03
CA LEU A 22 23.85 -11.72 13.07
C LEU A 22 23.08 -12.09 11.80
N ARG A 23 23.32 -13.28 11.24
CA ARG A 23 22.61 -13.76 10.05
C ARG A 23 21.12 -13.94 10.30
N TYR A 24 20.72 -14.28 11.52
CA TYR A 24 19.31 -14.37 11.90
C TYR A 24 18.60 -13.02 11.83
N MET A 25 19.29 -11.90 12.12
CA MET A 25 18.72 -10.55 12.02
C MET A 25 18.46 -10.09 10.58
N PHE A 26 19.01 -10.80 9.58
CA PHE A 26 18.84 -10.49 8.16
C PHE A 26 18.09 -11.64 7.47
N PRO A 27 16.74 -11.59 7.40
CA PRO A 27 15.96 -12.62 6.73
C PRO A 27 16.38 -12.74 5.25
N ASN A 28 16.74 -13.95 4.83
CA ASN A 28 17.22 -14.20 3.45
C ASN A 28 16.09 -14.30 2.41
N VAL A 29 14.83 -14.32 2.85
CA VAL A 29 13.66 -14.40 1.97
C VAL A 29 12.62 -13.43 2.50
N LEU A 30 12.42 -12.33 1.78
CA LEU A 30 11.20 -11.55 1.89
C LEU A 30 10.22 -12.09 0.86
N TYR A 31 9.10 -12.65 1.34
CA TYR A 31 8.00 -13.02 0.46
C TYR A 31 7.27 -11.73 0.08
N GLU A 32 7.71 -11.09 -0.99
CA GLU A 32 7.11 -9.84 -1.46
C GLU A 32 5.87 -10.17 -2.31
N PRO A 33 4.67 -9.70 -1.93
CA PRO A 33 3.49 -9.85 -2.74
C PRO A 33 3.73 -9.26 -4.14
N PRO A 34 3.12 -9.82 -5.19
CA PRO A 34 3.25 -9.27 -6.53
C PRO A 34 2.78 -7.81 -6.51
N THR A 35 3.64 -6.92 -7.00
CA THR A 35 3.36 -5.48 -7.05
C THR A 35 2.44 -5.12 -8.21
N VAL A 36 2.20 -6.04 -9.15
CA VAL A 36 1.21 -5.89 -10.22
C VAL A 36 0.26 -7.08 -10.16
N PHE A 37 -1.04 -6.81 -10.04
CA PHE A 37 -2.04 -7.87 -9.92
C PHE A 37 -3.40 -7.44 -10.46
N LYS A 38 -4.22 -8.43 -10.81
CA LYS A 38 -5.60 -8.22 -11.28
C LYS A 38 -6.58 -8.27 -10.12
N ILE A 39 -7.62 -7.46 -10.21
CA ILE A 39 -8.67 -7.38 -9.18
C ILE A 39 -10.07 -7.74 -9.69
N GLY A 40 -10.21 -8.27 -10.91
CA GLY A 40 -11.52 -8.55 -11.52
C GLY A 40 -11.97 -7.43 -12.45
N LYS A 41 -13.23 -7.46 -12.88
CA LYS A 41 -13.79 -6.52 -13.87
C LYS A 41 -14.34 -5.27 -13.19
N PRO A 42 -14.42 -4.13 -13.90
CA PRO A 42 -15.07 -2.93 -13.38
C PRO A 42 -16.49 -3.14 -12.84
N ASP A 43 -17.27 -3.98 -13.51
CA ASP A 43 -18.67 -4.28 -13.15
C ASP A 43 -18.82 -5.06 -11.85
N ASP A 44 -17.75 -5.70 -11.36
CA ASP A 44 -17.76 -6.43 -10.09
C ASP A 44 -17.84 -5.48 -8.88
N TYR A 45 -17.63 -4.17 -9.10
CA TYR A 45 -17.56 -3.15 -8.05
C TYR A 45 -18.77 -2.21 -8.13
N GLY A 46 -19.57 -2.13 -7.06
CA GLY A 46 -20.65 -1.16 -6.93
C GLY A 46 -20.16 0.25 -6.57
N ILE A 47 -21.05 1.26 -6.68
CA ILE A 47 -20.76 2.63 -6.25
C ILE A 47 -20.44 2.64 -4.75
N GLY A 48 -19.37 3.34 -4.38
CA GLY A 48 -18.87 3.45 -3.00
C GLY A 48 -17.51 2.79 -2.80
N VAL A 49 -17.23 2.40 -1.56
CA VAL A 49 -15.95 1.83 -1.14
C VAL A 49 -16.09 0.34 -0.88
N ASP A 50 -15.43 -0.47 -1.70
CA ASP A 50 -15.35 -1.92 -1.52
C ASP A 50 -14.18 -2.29 -0.58
N ASN A 51 -14.47 -3.17 0.39
CA ASN A 51 -13.54 -3.61 1.43
C ASN A 51 -13.03 -5.06 1.25
N LYS A 52 -13.42 -5.76 0.18
CA LYS A 52 -13.13 -7.19 -0.05
C LYS A 52 -11.63 -7.46 -0.08
N LEU A 53 -10.87 -6.62 -0.79
CA LEU A 53 -9.43 -6.79 -1.01
C LEU A 53 -8.55 -6.22 0.12
N LYS A 54 -9.15 -5.64 1.15
CA LYS A 54 -8.42 -5.00 2.24
C LYS A 54 -7.52 -5.98 2.99
N LYS A 55 -8.01 -7.19 3.30
CA LYS A 55 -7.22 -8.17 4.08
C LYS A 55 -6.08 -8.78 3.29
N GLU A 56 -6.30 -9.04 2.00
CA GLU A 56 -5.36 -9.79 1.15
C GLU A 56 -4.33 -8.91 0.43
N ARG A 57 -4.70 -7.66 0.15
CA ARG A 57 -3.93 -6.73 -0.68
C ARG A 57 -3.75 -5.34 -0.06
N GLN A 58 -4.34 -5.09 1.12
CA GLN A 58 -4.32 -3.79 1.78
C GLN A 58 -4.76 -2.65 0.86
N ILE A 59 -5.87 -2.84 0.14
CA ILE A 59 -6.48 -1.82 -0.71
C ILE A 59 -7.98 -1.73 -0.50
N TRP A 60 -8.50 -0.56 -0.87
CA TRP A 60 -9.90 -0.33 -1.17
C TRP A 60 -10.07 -0.02 -2.65
N VAL A 61 -11.13 -0.55 -3.23
CA VAL A 61 -11.59 -0.14 -4.56
C VAL A 61 -12.70 0.86 -4.33
N VAL A 62 -12.58 2.05 -4.92
CA VAL A 62 -13.57 3.11 -4.78
C VAL A 62 -14.15 3.40 -6.15
N ARG A 63 -15.48 3.28 -6.29
CA ARG A 63 -16.22 3.59 -7.50
C ARG A 63 -17.15 4.78 -7.27
N ASN A 64 -17.09 5.76 -8.15
CA ASN A 64 -18.07 6.84 -8.24
C ASN A 64 -18.79 6.76 -9.61
N GLU A 65 -19.65 7.73 -9.91
CA GLU A 65 -20.41 7.77 -11.17
C GLU A 65 -19.54 7.93 -12.41
N ARG A 66 -18.30 8.40 -12.26
CA ARG A 66 -17.37 8.64 -13.37
C ARG A 66 -16.40 7.49 -13.61
N GLY A 67 -16.11 6.71 -12.57
CA GLY A 67 -15.03 5.74 -12.66
C GLY A 67 -14.58 5.12 -11.33
N ILE A 68 -13.43 4.45 -11.39
CA ILE A 68 -12.85 3.66 -10.30
C ILE A 68 -11.44 4.15 -9.98
N TYR A 69 -11.09 4.20 -8.70
CA TYR A 69 -9.70 4.33 -8.24
C TYR A 69 -9.41 3.34 -7.11
N VAL A 70 -8.13 3.03 -6.92
CA VAL A 70 -7.69 2.12 -5.85
C VAL A 70 -6.88 2.88 -4.82
N MET A 71 -7.35 2.83 -3.57
CA MET A 71 -6.72 3.46 -2.41
C MET A 71 -5.91 2.42 -1.64
N VAL A 72 -4.65 2.74 -1.31
CA VAL A 72 -3.79 1.87 -0.51
C VAL A 72 -4.12 2.06 0.97
N ALA A 73 -4.50 0.97 1.63
CA ALA A 73 -4.91 0.90 3.03
C ALA A 73 -3.71 0.88 4.00
N ILE A 74 -2.78 1.82 3.81
CA ILE A 74 -1.60 2.01 4.66
C ILE A 74 -1.59 3.46 5.14
N CYS A 75 -1.82 3.64 6.43
CA CYS A 75 -1.78 4.94 7.09
C CYS A 75 -0.39 5.55 6.95
N ARG A 76 -0.36 6.80 6.50
CA ARG A 76 0.89 7.54 6.25
C ARG A 76 1.51 8.14 7.51
N HIS A 77 0.96 7.84 8.69
CA HIS A 77 1.61 8.12 9.96
C HIS A 77 2.73 7.10 10.21
N LEU A 78 2.37 5.85 10.55
CA LEU A 78 3.33 4.78 10.91
C LEU A 78 2.97 3.42 10.29
N GLY A 79 2.13 3.38 9.23
CA GLY A 79 1.89 2.17 8.45
C GLY A 79 0.72 1.28 8.87
N CYS A 80 -0.03 1.63 9.92
CA CYS A 80 -1.24 0.89 10.30
C CYS A 80 -2.29 0.85 9.17
N THR A 81 -3.16 -0.15 9.14
CA THR A 81 -4.25 -0.23 8.16
C THR A 81 -5.52 0.47 8.67
N PRO A 82 -5.95 1.61 8.07
CA PRO A 82 -7.19 2.27 8.49
C PRO A 82 -8.44 1.44 8.20
N ASN A 83 -9.59 1.82 8.78
CA ASN A 83 -10.91 1.24 8.50
C ASN A 83 -11.80 2.26 7.77
N TRP A 84 -12.60 1.80 6.81
CA TRP A 84 -13.67 2.59 6.21
C TRP A 84 -14.88 2.62 7.14
N PHE A 85 -15.47 3.80 7.33
CA PHE A 85 -16.70 4.03 8.09
C PHE A 85 -17.73 4.64 7.16
N ASP A 86 -18.71 3.83 6.75
CA ASP A 86 -19.67 4.20 5.71
C ASP A 86 -20.66 5.29 6.15
N ASP A 87 -21.00 5.32 7.44
CA ASP A 87 -21.85 6.32 8.07
C ASP A 87 -21.24 7.73 8.00
N GLN A 88 -19.91 7.82 8.00
CA GLN A 88 -19.16 9.07 8.06
C GLN A 88 -18.43 9.39 6.76
N LYS A 89 -18.45 8.45 5.80
CA LYS A 89 -17.70 8.50 4.54
C LYS A 89 -16.22 8.84 4.73
N LYS A 90 -15.59 8.21 5.74
CA LYS A 90 -14.20 8.49 6.14
C LYS A 90 -13.42 7.22 6.41
N PHE A 91 -12.12 7.26 6.14
CA PHE A 91 -11.16 6.26 6.62
C PHE A 91 -10.60 6.72 7.97
N ARG A 92 -10.62 5.86 8.99
CA ARG A 92 -10.04 6.16 10.30
C ARG A 92 -8.99 5.13 10.69
N CYS A 93 -7.82 5.62 11.07
CA CYS A 93 -6.73 4.81 11.57
C CYS A 93 -6.93 4.54 13.07
N PRO A 94 -7.08 3.26 13.49
CA PRO A 94 -7.33 2.92 14.89
C PRO A 94 -6.11 3.14 15.81
N CYS A 95 -4.90 3.29 15.24
CA CYS A 95 -3.68 3.38 16.02
C CYS A 95 -3.51 4.74 16.73
N HIS A 96 -3.71 5.85 16.01
CA HIS A 96 -3.45 7.21 16.52
C HIS A 96 -4.50 8.22 16.05
N GLY A 97 -5.62 7.76 15.47
CA GLY A 97 -6.74 8.64 15.11
C GLY A 97 -6.55 9.48 13.85
N SER A 98 -5.64 9.12 12.94
CA SER A 98 -5.60 9.77 11.61
C SER A 98 -6.91 9.52 10.86
N ILE A 99 -7.47 10.57 10.27
CA ILE A 99 -8.74 10.54 9.54
C ILE A 99 -8.48 11.00 8.12
N TYR A 100 -9.00 10.25 7.16
CA TYR A 100 -8.96 10.58 5.73
C TYR A 100 -10.36 10.68 5.14
N ASP A 101 -10.56 11.57 4.19
CA ASP A 101 -11.77 11.61 3.37
C ASP A 101 -11.79 10.49 2.32
N VAL A 102 -12.86 10.40 1.53
CA VAL A 102 -13.01 9.38 0.47
C VAL A 102 -11.92 9.50 -0.59
N ALA A 103 -11.44 10.72 -0.87
CA ALA A 103 -10.39 10.99 -1.84
C ALA A 103 -8.98 10.63 -1.33
N GLY A 104 -8.84 10.36 -0.03
CA GLY A 104 -7.59 10.00 0.64
C GLY A 104 -6.88 11.18 1.33
N ASN A 105 -7.47 12.37 1.35
CA ASN A 105 -6.87 13.55 1.98
C ASN A 105 -6.93 13.47 3.49
N VAL A 106 -5.91 14.01 4.17
CA VAL A 106 -5.90 14.09 5.64
C VAL A 106 -6.90 15.14 6.09
N VAL A 107 -7.89 14.73 6.87
CA VAL A 107 -8.90 15.63 7.46
C VAL A 107 -8.82 15.68 8.99
N GLY A 108 -7.91 14.92 9.59
CA GLY A 108 -7.66 14.96 11.03
C GLY A 108 -6.57 13.98 11.51
N GLY A 109 -6.08 14.21 12.72
CA GLY A 109 -5.06 13.38 13.37
C GLY A 109 -3.63 13.64 12.87
N PRO A 110 -2.67 12.77 13.23
CA PRO A 110 -1.23 13.06 13.11
C PRO A 110 -0.60 12.68 11.76
N ALA A 111 -1.40 12.23 10.78
CA ALA A 111 -0.82 11.80 9.50
C ALA A 111 -0.27 13.01 8.72
N PRO A 112 1.00 12.98 8.28
CA PRO A 112 1.59 14.13 7.58
C PRO A 112 1.19 14.22 6.10
N ARG A 113 0.61 13.14 5.53
CA ARG A 113 0.35 13.01 4.09
C ARG A 113 -0.91 12.20 3.79
N THR A 114 -1.45 12.40 2.59
CA THR A 114 -2.62 11.73 2.01
C THR A 114 -2.35 10.26 1.70
N LEU A 115 -3.39 9.40 1.74
CA LEU A 115 -3.28 7.98 1.44
C LEU A 115 -2.92 7.74 -0.02
N TRP A 116 -2.04 6.79 -0.33
CA TRP A 116 -1.64 6.55 -1.72
C TRP A 116 -2.77 6.05 -2.61
N ARG A 117 -2.77 6.49 -3.87
CA ARG A 117 -3.49 5.82 -4.97
C ARG A 117 -2.51 4.95 -5.76
N ALA A 118 -2.96 3.75 -6.14
CA ALA A 118 -2.21 2.86 -7.01
C ALA A 118 -2.57 3.12 -8.48
N ALA A 119 -1.60 2.98 -9.36
CA ALA A 119 -1.81 3.07 -10.80
C ALA A 119 -2.73 1.94 -11.27
N LEU A 120 -3.65 2.26 -12.19
CA LEU A 120 -4.59 1.31 -12.78
C LEU A 120 -4.36 1.18 -14.28
N SER A 121 -4.74 0.03 -14.83
CA SER A 121 -4.94 -0.16 -16.27
C SER A 121 -5.98 -1.26 -16.49
N ILE A 122 -6.49 -1.37 -17.71
CA ILE A 122 -7.31 -2.51 -18.14
C ILE A 122 -6.42 -3.46 -18.92
N ASP A 123 -6.49 -4.74 -18.56
CA ASP A 123 -5.87 -5.79 -19.36
C ASP A 123 -6.63 -5.95 -20.70
N PRO A 124 -5.95 -5.82 -21.85
CA PRO A 124 -6.60 -5.86 -23.16
C PRO A 124 -7.14 -7.24 -23.55
N VAL A 125 -6.75 -8.31 -22.86
CA VAL A 125 -7.14 -9.70 -23.19
C VAL A 125 -8.44 -10.09 -22.48
N ASP A 126 -8.56 -9.79 -21.18
CA ASP A 126 -9.66 -10.25 -20.34
C ASP A 126 -10.52 -9.13 -19.73
N GLY A 127 -10.15 -7.87 -19.95
CA GLY A 127 -10.90 -6.70 -19.48
C GLY A 127 -10.84 -6.50 -17.96
N GLN A 128 -9.91 -7.16 -17.28
CA GLN A 128 -9.75 -7.02 -15.83
C GLN A 128 -8.96 -5.76 -15.48
N ILE A 129 -9.28 -5.16 -14.33
CA ILE A 129 -8.51 -4.07 -13.76
C ILE A 129 -7.18 -4.65 -13.24
N VAL A 130 -6.09 -4.11 -13.76
CA VAL A 130 -4.72 -4.33 -13.31
C VAL A 130 -4.34 -3.19 -12.38
N VAL A 131 -3.88 -3.53 -11.19
CA VAL A 131 -3.38 -2.57 -10.20
C VAL A 131 -1.87 -2.69 -10.14
N ASN A 132 -1.16 -1.56 -10.27
CA ASN A 132 0.28 -1.48 -10.18
C ASN A 132 0.70 -0.69 -8.92
N PHE A 133 1.19 -1.42 -7.92
CA PHE A 133 1.68 -0.89 -6.65
C PHE A 133 3.09 -0.32 -6.71
N THR A 134 3.84 -0.51 -7.81
CA THR A 134 5.16 0.13 -7.97
C THR A 134 5.03 1.62 -8.28
N GLN A 135 3.88 2.01 -8.85
CA GLN A 135 3.55 3.38 -9.19
C GLN A 135 2.43 3.84 -8.26
N ARG A 136 2.80 4.65 -7.26
CA ARG A 136 1.87 5.22 -6.29
C ARG A 136 2.01 6.73 -6.28
N GLN A 137 0.87 7.41 -6.23
CA GLN A 137 0.81 8.86 -6.09
C GLN A 137 0.21 9.21 -4.72
N ASP A 138 0.77 10.21 -4.05
CA ASP A 138 0.09 10.92 -2.96
C ASP A 138 -1.04 11.75 -3.62
N PRO A 139 -2.34 11.54 -3.34
CA PRO A 139 -3.41 12.43 -3.79
C PRO A 139 -3.01 13.87 -3.48
N ASP A 140 -3.02 14.74 -4.50
CA ASP A 140 -2.66 16.14 -4.31
C ASP A 140 -3.60 16.73 -3.25
N PRO A 141 -3.07 17.32 -2.15
CA PRO A 141 -3.89 17.98 -1.14
C PRO A 141 -4.76 19.13 -1.68
N LYS A 142 -4.60 19.53 -2.96
CA LYS A 142 -5.47 20.49 -3.67
C LYS A 142 -6.42 19.86 -4.70
N GLY A 143 -6.47 18.54 -4.83
CA GLY A 143 -7.38 17.87 -5.75
C GLY A 143 -8.84 17.95 -5.29
N THR A 144 -9.76 18.20 -6.23
CA THR A 144 -11.20 18.02 -6.02
C THR A 144 -11.49 16.57 -5.60
N GLU A 145 -12.71 16.26 -5.15
CA GLU A 145 -13.15 14.89 -4.79
C GLU A 145 -12.84 13.83 -5.89
N GLU A 146 -12.55 14.30 -7.09
CA GLU A 146 -12.27 13.56 -8.31
C GLU A 146 -10.79 13.18 -8.46
N GLY A 147 -9.84 13.82 -7.76
CA GLY A 147 -8.40 13.58 -7.94
C GLY A 147 -7.91 13.74 -9.39
N LEU A 148 -8.66 14.46 -10.22
CA LEU A 148 -8.33 14.77 -11.61
C LEU A 148 -7.43 16.01 -11.65
N MET A 149 -6.15 15.84 -11.33
CA MET A 149 -5.10 16.71 -11.83
C MET A 149 -3.93 15.84 -12.27
N VAL A 150 -3.99 15.41 -13.53
CA VAL A 150 -2.79 15.04 -14.30
C VAL A 150 -1.94 16.29 -14.33
N ASP A 151 -0.70 16.24 -13.83
CA ASP A 151 0.26 17.31 -14.07
C ASP A 151 0.41 17.48 -15.58
N GLU A 152 -0.12 18.59 -16.11
CA GLU A 152 -0.21 18.92 -17.53
C GLU A 152 1.17 18.87 -18.23
N LYS A 153 2.27 18.94 -17.46
CA LYS A 153 3.63 18.88 -17.96
C LYS A 153 4.24 17.48 -18.08
N SER A 154 3.68 16.46 -17.41
CA SER A 154 4.36 15.17 -17.25
C SER A 154 3.99 14.09 -18.28
N ARG A 155 2.93 14.30 -19.10
CA ARG A 155 2.57 13.58 -20.35
C ARG A 155 2.98 12.10 -20.50
N GLU A 156 2.89 11.29 -19.43
CA GLU A 156 2.74 9.82 -19.44
C GLU A 156 2.55 9.36 -17.97
N VAL A 157 1.35 9.62 -17.42
CA VAL A 157 0.98 9.22 -16.06
C VAL A 157 0.08 7.98 -16.15
N PRO A 158 0.41 6.86 -15.50
CA PRO A 158 -0.50 5.72 -15.42
C PRO A 158 -1.79 6.17 -14.73
N PRO A 159 -2.98 5.81 -15.22
CA PRO A 159 -4.21 6.38 -14.69
C PRO A 159 -4.44 5.90 -13.25
N PHE A 160 -4.32 6.82 -12.28
CA PHE A 160 -4.75 6.59 -10.88
C PHE A 160 -6.27 6.66 -10.71
N PHE A 161 -6.98 6.82 -11.84
CA PHE A 161 -8.42 6.84 -11.98
C PHE A 161 -8.77 6.23 -13.34
N LEU A 162 -9.65 5.24 -13.32
CA LEU A 162 -10.13 4.54 -14.50
C LEU A 162 -11.57 4.97 -14.78
N GLU A 163 -11.79 5.66 -15.89
CA GLU A 163 -13.15 5.95 -16.39
C GLU A 163 -13.80 4.65 -16.90
N VAL A 164 -14.98 4.33 -16.38
CA VAL A 164 -15.75 3.10 -16.68
C VAL A 164 -17.22 3.40 -16.89
#